data_AF-A0A8T4QXE7-F1
#
_entry.id   AF-A0A8T4QXE7-F1
#
_cell.length_a   1.000
_cell.length_b   1.000
_cell.length_c   1.000
_cell.angle_alpha   90.00
_cell.angle_beta   90.00
_cell.angle_gamma   90.00
#
_symmetry.space_group_name_H-M   'P 1'
#
loop_
_entity.id
_entity.type
_entity.pdbx_description
1 polymer ?
#
loop_
_entity_poly.entity_id
_entity_poly.type
_entity_poly.pdbx_seq_one_letter_code
_entity_poly.pdbx_strand_id
1 'polypeptide(L)' 'MPKNTTIIPKAPLARMLLDAGAKRVSEPAASEFSRVIEEKGIEIAKKAFELARHSGRKTIHAEDIFLAVQ' A
#
# COMPACT_ATOMS: atom_id res chain seq x y z
N MET A 1 8.99 -1.05 -22.58
CA MET A 1 8.81 -0.81 -21.13
C MET A 1 7.73 -1.75 -20.63
N PRO A 2 7.95 -2.54 -19.58
CA PRO A 2 6.89 -3.39 -19.05
C PRO A 2 5.72 -2.47 -18.64
N LYS A 3 4.51 -2.84 -19.05
CA LYS A 3 3.28 -2.13 -18.67
C LYS A 3 3.20 -2.12 -17.15
N ASN A 4 3.16 -0.94 -16.55
CA ASN A 4 2.91 -0.74 -15.12
C ASN A 4 1.67 -1.56 -14.72
N THR A 5 1.91 -2.76 -14.21
CA THR A 5 0.87 -3.61 -13.63
C THR A 5 0.87 -3.23 -12.16
N THR A 6 0.39 -2.03 -11.88
CA THR A 6 0.19 -1.53 -10.52
C THR A 6 -0.65 -2.57 -9.78
N ILE A 7 -0.14 -3.10 -8.66
CA ILE A 7 -0.79 -4.20 -7.92
C ILE A 7 -2.17 -3.74 -7.42
N ILE A 8 -2.28 -2.44 -7.10
CA ILE A 8 -3.50 -1.82 -6.59
C ILE A 8 -4.25 -1.12 -7.74
N PRO A 9 -5.55 -1.42 -7.94
CA PRO A 9 -6.36 -0.71 -8.92
C PRO A 9 -6.50 0.79 -8.60
N LYS A 10 -6.48 1.64 -9.64
CA LYS A 10 -6.56 3.10 -9.49
C LYS A 10 -7.91 3.58 -8.94
N ALA A 11 -9.02 2.91 -9.25
CA ALA A 11 -10.37 3.39 -8.91
C ALA A 11 -10.66 3.44 -7.40
N PRO A 12 -10.36 2.40 -6.59
CA PRO A 12 -10.43 2.49 -5.13
C PRO A 12 -9.57 3.62 -4.54
N LEU A 13 -8.38 3.85 -5.09
CA LEU A 13 -7.48 4.89 -4.58
C LEU A 13 -7.96 6.30 -4.96
N ALA A 14 -8.53 6.47 -6.16
CA ALA A 14 -9.22 7.70 -6.51
C ALA A 14 -10.42 7.97 -5.57
N ARG A 15 -11.16 6.92 -5.16
CA ARG A 15 -12.23 7.04 -4.16
C ARG A 15 -11.70 7.54 -2.81
N MET A 16 -10.57 7.00 -2.34
CA MET A 16 -9.93 7.49 -1.09
C MET A 16 -9.59 8.98 -1.16
N LEU A 17 -9.13 9.48 -2.31
CA LEU A 17 -8.85 10.91 -2.49
C LEU A 17 -10.12 11.76 -2.47
N LEU A 18 -11.22 11.26 -3.04
CA LEU A 18 -12.53 11.92 -2.96
C LEU A 18 -13.07 11.95 -1.53
N ASP A 19 -12.98 10.83 -0.82
CA ASP A 19 -13.42 10.71 0.58
C ASP A 19 -12.56 11.59 1.52
N ALA A 20 -11.30 11.86 1.15
CA ALA A 20 -10.43 12.83 1.82
C ALA A 20 -10.80 14.31 1.53
N GLY A 21 -11.83 14.57 0.72
CA GLY A 21 -12.37 15.90 0.44
C GLY A 21 -12.02 16.47 -0.94
N ALA A 22 -11.33 15.72 -1.80
CA ALA A 22 -11.16 16.15 -3.19
C ALA A 22 -12.51 16.17 -3.91
N LYS A 23 -12.82 17.25 -4.63
CA LYS A 23 -14.06 17.31 -5.45
C LYS A 23 -13.92 16.54 -6.77
N ARG A 24 -12.70 16.45 -7.29
CA ARG A 24 -12.34 15.79 -8.55
C ARG A 24 -10.93 15.24 -8.44
N VAL A 25 -10.66 14.15 -9.15
CA VAL A 25 -9.34 13.51 -9.22
C VAL A 25 -9.02 13.27 -10.70
N SER A 26 -7.82 13.69 -11.14
CA SER A 26 -7.35 13.41 -12.49
C SER A 26 -6.79 11.99 -12.59
N GLU A 27 -6.81 11.39 -13.79
CA GLU A 27 -6.20 10.07 -13.98
C GLU A 27 -4.71 10.03 -13.61
N PRO A 28 -3.88 11.05 -13.95
CA PRO A 28 -2.49 11.08 -13.51
C PRO A 28 -2.34 11.11 -11.98
N ALA A 29 -3.20 11.88 -11.29
CA ALA A 29 -3.17 11.95 -9.82
C ALA A 29 -3.52 10.59 -9.18
N ALA A 30 -4.55 9.91 -9.69
CA ALA A 30 -4.90 8.57 -9.22
C ALA A 30 -3.78 7.54 -9.49
N SER A 31 -3.11 7.67 -10.65
CA SER A 31 -1.99 6.79 -11.01
C SER A 31 -0.79 6.98 -10.10
N GLU A 32 -0.43 8.24 -9.80
CA GLU A 32 0.69 8.57 -8.94
C GLU A 32 0.40 8.19 -7.48
N PHE A 33 -0.80 8.46 -6.99
CA PHE A 33 -1.21 8.03 -5.65
C PHE A 33 -1.16 6.51 -5.52
N SER A 34 -1.54 5.78 -6.57
CA SER A 34 -1.39 4.31 -6.61
C SER A 34 0.03 3.83 -6.48
N ARG A 35 0.96 4.46 -7.19
CA ARG A 35 2.39 4.15 -7.10
C ARG A 35 2.91 4.36 -5.66
N VAL A 36 2.59 5.51 -5.06
CA VAL A 36 3.06 5.85 -3.71
C VAL A 36 2.49 4.93 -2.64
N ILE A 37 1.21 4.57 -2.72
CA ILE A 37 0.59 3.64 -1.76
C ILE A 37 1.19 2.24 -1.91
N GLU A 38 1.45 1.79 -3.13
CA GLU A 38 2.08 0.50 -3.37
C GLU A 38 3.50 0.44 -2.79
N GLU A 39 4.32 1.47 -3.02
CA GLU A 39 5.67 1.58 -2.46
C GLU A 39 5.65 1.51 -0.93
N LYS A 40 4.78 2.30 -0.29
CA LYS A 40 4.60 2.26 1.17
C LYS A 40 4.09 0.89 1.66
N GLY A 41 3.16 0.28 0.94
CA GLY A 41 2.64 -1.04 1.25
C GLY A 41 3.73 -2.12 1.22
N ILE A 42 4.65 -2.06 0.26
CA ILE A 42 5.79 -2.96 0.16
C ILE A 42 6.77 -2.76 1.31
N GLU A 43 7.04 -1.52 1.72
CA GLU A 43 7.90 -1.22 2.87
C GLU A 43 7.32 -1.82 4.17
N ILE A 44 6.02 -1.59 4.42
CA ILE A 44 5.30 -2.15 5.57
C ILE A 44 5.34 -3.68 5.52
N ALA A 45 5.07 -4.29 4.35
CA ALA A 45 5.07 -5.73 4.18
C ALA A 45 6.45 -6.35 4.48
N LYS A 46 7.54 -5.71 4.04
CA LYS A 46 8.91 -6.15 4.35
C LYS A 46 9.20 -6.10 5.85
N LYS A 47 8.84 -5.01 6.53
CA LYS A 47 9.04 -4.88 7.97
C LYS A 47 8.21 -5.90 8.75
N ALA A 48 6.94 -6.09 8.38
CA ALA A 48 6.08 -7.11 8.99
C ALA A 48 6.60 -8.53 8.77
N PHE A 49 7.15 -8.82 7.59
CA PHE A 49 7.80 -10.10 7.30
C PHE A 49 9.00 -10.37 8.22
N GLU A 50 9.90 -9.38 8.40
CA GLU A 50 11.05 -9.56 9.29
C GLU A 50 10.62 -9.71 10.76
N LEU A 51 9.56 -9.01 11.20
CA LEU A 51 8.99 -9.17 12.55
C LEU A 51 8.44 -10.59 12.79
N ALA A 52 7.68 -11.12 11.83
CA ALA A 52 7.17 -12.49 11.89
C ALA A 52 8.32 -13.49 11.92
N ARG A 53 9.32 -13.30 11.05
CA ARG A 53 10.51 -14.15 10.93
C ARG A 53 11.35 -14.15 12.21
N HIS A 54 11.59 -13.00 12.82
CA HIS A 54 12.31 -12.89 14.10
C HIS A 54 11.59 -13.61 15.23
N SER A 55 10.26 -13.70 15.15
CA SER A 55 9.42 -14.46 16.08
C SER A 55 9.37 -15.97 15.77
N GLY A 56 10.14 -16.45 14.79
CA GLY A 56 10.13 -17.86 14.35
C GLY A 56 8.88 -18.27 13.56
N ARG A 57 8.00 -17.32 13.21
CA ARG A 57 6.76 -17.58 12.47
C ARG A 57 6.97 -17.41 10.97
N LYS A 58 6.28 -18.24 10.19
CA LYS A 58 6.21 -18.10 8.71
C LYS A 58 4.99 -17.31 8.24
N THR A 59 3.98 -17.18 9.10
CA THR A 59 2.73 -16.46 8.84
C THR A 59 2.81 -15.08 9.46
N ILE A 60 2.52 -14.05 8.67
CA ILE A 60 2.37 -12.67 9.13
C ILE A 60 1.00 -12.53 9.81
N HIS A 61 0.97 -12.06 11.04
CA HIS A 61 -0.25 -11.77 11.80
C HIS A 61 -0.52 -10.27 11.88
N ALA A 62 -1.70 -9.89 12.39
CA ALA A 62 -2.12 -8.50 12.49
C ALA A 62 -1.16 -7.66 13.35
N GLU A 63 -0.59 -8.26 14.39
CA GLU A 63 0.37 -7.63 15.29
C GLU A 63 1.65 -7.22 14.54
N ASP A 64 2.11 -8.02 13.58
CA ASP A 64 3.29 -7.70 12.77
C ASP A 64 3.05 -6.48 11.87
N ILE A 65 1.83 -6.35 11.32
CA ILE A 65 1.43 -5.19 10.52
C ILE A 65 1.33 -3.94 11.40
N PHE A 66 0.73 -4.07 12.59
CA PHE A 66 0.62 -2.97 13.54
C PHE A 66 2.00 -2.46 13.97
N LEU A 67 2.91 -3.37 14.34
CA LEU A 67 4.29 -3.04 14.72
C LEU A 67 5.11 -2.52 13.54
N ALA A 68 4.81 -2.94 12.31
CA ALA A 68 5.48 -2.44 11.13
C ALA A 68 5.20 -0.94 10.87
N VAL A 69 4.05 -0.43 11.27
CA VAL A 69 3.69 0.99 11.11
C VAL A 69 4.00 1.86 12.33
N GLN A 70 4.50 1.29 13.43
CA GLN A 70 5.03 2.02 14.58
C GLN A 70 6.49 2.46 14.36
#